data_AF-A0A973Z2L7-F1
#
_entry.id   AF-A0A973Z2L7-F1
#
_cell.length_a   1.000
_cell.length_b   1.000
_cell.length_c   1.000
_cell.angle_alpha   90.00
_cell.angle_beta   90.00
_cell.angle_gamma   90.00
#
_symmetry.space_group_name_H-M   'P 1'
#
loop_
_entity.id
_entity.type
_entity.pdbx_description
1 polymer ?
#
loop_
_entity_poly.entity_id
_entity_poly.type
_entity_poly.pdbx_seq_one_letter_code
_entity_poly.pdbx_strand_id
1 'polypeptide(L)'
;MGNGVDLSRLNEAERQVLLLLAEGHTAKSVANELGSTAAAVNERLREARRKTGVGSSRELARLLKSQENRHDELGMASNPVSAPNLSGHGASTRRHQEVRFGMVGLFIIVMGASALISDVPPSAPKDIDPLIGEALPKFVDPSDLHTKVRSEKRDTEWATPLEAAIRTRVSKIPLLGTNGNELRVLCGSTLCEISGSVLAPASAAEREDQNSQFNRTIKDLQVPPLPDDLGKLGLKHESGLFTGAKGKPDRSVFLLYYSRAK
;
A
#
# COMPACT_ATOMS: atom_id res chain seq x y z
N MET A 1 -10.81 22.82 -27.63
CA MET A 1 -11.66 21.62 -27.46
C MET A 1 -11.23 20.91 -26.19
N GLY A 2 -12.11 20.78 -25.20
CA GLY A 2 -11.78 20.07 -23.96
C GLY A 2 -11.81 18.56 -24.19
N ASN A 3 -10.68 17.88 -24.01
CA ASN A 3 -10.62 16.43 -23.95
C ASN A 3 -11.32 15.97 -22.66
N GLY A 4 -12.64 15.79 -22.71
CA GLY A 4 -13.39 15.16 -21.64
C GLY A 4 -13.00 13.68 -21.55
N VAL A 5 -12.58 13.24 -20.37
CA VAL A 5 -12.29 11.82 -20.11
C VAL A 5 -13.60 11.02 -20.21
N ASP A 6 -13.62 10.01 -21.08
CA ASP A 6 -14.78 9.14 -21.28
C ASP A 6 -14.86 8.06 -20.19
N LEU A 7 -15.60 8.36 -19.12
CA LEU A 7 -15.81 7.46 -17.98
C LEU A 7 -16.89 6.39 -18.23
N SER A 8 -17.62 6.45 -19.35
CA SER A 8 -18.66 5.46 -19.69
C SER A 8 -18.10 4.06 -19.97
N ARG A 9 -16.80 3.98 -20.29
CA ARG A 9 -16.08 2.74 -20.60
C ARG A 9 -15.73 1.89 -19.38
N LEU A 10 -15.88 2.45 -18.18
CA LEU A 10 -15.59 1.77 -16.93
C LEU A 10 -16.74 0.84 -16.55
N ASN A 11 -16.43 -0.43 -16.25
CA ASN A 11 -17.41 -1.35 -15.69
C ASN A 11 -17.61 -1.10 -14.17
N GLU A 12 -18.62 -1.75 -13.59
CA GLU A 12 -18.99 -1.54 -12.19
C GLU A 12 -17.86 -1.91 -11.21
N ALA A 13 -17.14 -2.99 -11.50
CA ALA A 13 -16.00 -3.42 -10.70
C ALA A 13 -14.84 -2.42 -10.71
N GLU A 14 -14.60 -1.75 -11.83
CA GLU A 14 -13.60 -0.69 -12.00
C GLU A 14 -14.04 0.60 -11.29
N ARG A 15 -15.32 0.96 -11.43
CA ARG A 15 -15.93 2.11 -10.74
C ARG A 15 -15.84 1.96 -9.23
N GLN A 16 -16.27 0.83 -8.69
CA GLN A 16 -16.24 0.55 -7.25
C GLN A 16 -14.83 0.69 -6.66
N VAL A 17 -13.81 0.16 -7.36
CA VAL A 17 -12.41 0.29 -6.93
C VAL A 17 -11.94 1.75 -6.97
N LEU A 18 -12.30 2.50 -8.02
CA LEU A 18 -11.93 3.92 -8.15
C LEU A 18 -12.62 4.80 -7.10
N LEU A 19 -13.86 4.50 -6.71
CA LEU A 19 -14.58 5.23 -5.66
C LEU A 19 -13.93 5.05 -4.29
N LEU A 20 -13.60 3.81 -3.93
CA LEU A 20 -12.86 3.54 -2.70
C LEU A 20 -11.49 4.25 -2.71
N LEU A 21 -10.81 4.32 -3.87
CA LEU A 21 -9.58 5.12 -4.00
C LEU A 21 -9.83 6.62 -3.81
N ALA A 22 -10.96 7.16 -4.29
CA ALA A 22 -11.34 8.55 -4.11
C ALA A 22 -11.61 8.89 -2.63
N GLU A 23 -12.12 7.92 -1.87
CA GLU A 23 -12.35 7.99 -0.41
C GLU A 23 -11.06 7.83 0.40
N GLY A 24 -9.92 7.58 -0.25
CA GLY A 24 -8.61 7.50 0.38
C GLY A 24 -8.14 6.09 0.72
N HIS A 25 -8.85 5.05 0.27
CA HIS A 25 -8.37 3.67 0.43
C HIS A 25 -7.11 3.41 -0.40
N THR A 26 -6.27 2.52 0.12
CA THR A 26 -5.12 1.95 -0.60
C THR A 26 -5.55 0.69 -1.35
N ALA A 27 -4.79 0.25 -2.35
CA ALA A 27 -5.08 -1.02 -3.04
C ALA A 27 -5.19 -2.22 -2.07
N LYS A 28 -4.40 -2.22 -0.99
CA LYS A 28 -4.45 -3.24 0.06
C LYS A 28 -5.74 -3.18 0.88
N SER A 29 -6.19 -1.99 1.28
CA SER A 29 -7.45 -1.85 2.02
C SER A 29 -8.67 -2.10 1.14
N VAL A 30 -8.64 -1.72 -0.14
CA VAL A 30 -9.69 -2.08 -1.12
C VAL A 30 -9.75 -3.58 -1.33
N ALA A 31 -8.61 -4.27 -1.42
CA ALA A 31 -8.56 -5.71 -1.54
C ALA A 31 -9.27 -6.40 -0.36
N ASN A 32 -9.01 -5.95 0.86
CA ASN A 32 -9.69 -6.46 2.05
C ASN A 32 -11.20 -6.18 2.02
N GLU A 33 -11.61 -4.96 1.65
CA GLU A 33 -13.02 -4.54 1.59
C GLU A 33 -13.82 -5.37 0.57
N LEU A 34 -13.23 -5.66 -0.59
CA LEU A 34 -13.90 -6.35 -1.70
C LEU A 34 -13.67 -7.88 -1.72
N GLY A 35 -13.01 -8.44 -0.71
CA GLY A 35 -12.66 -9.87 -0.69
C GLY A 35 -11.79 -10.29 -1.88
N SER A 36 -10.87 -9.43 -2.31
CA SER A 36 -10.01 -9.60 -3.48
C SER A 36 -8.53 -9.56 -3.09
N THR A 37 -7.62 -9.70 -4.06
CA THR A 37 -6.17 -9.52 -3.82
C THR A 37 -5.70 -8.15 -4.28
N ALA A 38 -4.65 -7.61 -3.63
CA ALA A 38 -4.07 -6.32 -4.03
C ALA A 38 -3.59 -6.33 -5.49
N ALA A 39 -3.10 -7.48 -5.99
CA ALA A 39 -2.72 -7.66 -7.39
C ALA A 39 -3.93 -7.54 -8.33
N ALA A 40 -5.05 -8.19 -8.01
CA ALA A 40 -6.28 -8.09 -8.81
C ALA A 40 -6.86 -6.67 -8.81
N VAL A 41 -6.79 -5.95 -7.68
CA VAL A 41 -7.17 -4.54 -7.59
C VAL A 41 -6.28 -3.67 -8.48
N ASN A 42 -4.96 -3.88 -8.45
CA ASN A 42 -4.02 -3.11 -9.28
C ASN A 42 -4.21 -3.36 -10.78
N GLU A 43 -4.50 -4.59 -11.20
CA GLU A 43 -4.82 -4.89 -12.60
C GLU A 43 -6.11 -4.21 -13.05
N ARG A 44 -7.16 -4.17 -12.20
CA ARG A 44 -8.37 -3.40 -12.49
C ARG A 44 -8.09 -1.90 -12.64
N LEU A 45 -7.25 -1.34 -11.78
CA LEU A 45 -6.83 0.06 -11.89
C LEU A 45 -6.01 0.35 -13.15
N ARG A 46 -5.19 -0.62 -13.59
CA ARG A 46 -4.46 -0.55 -14.86
C ARG A 46 -5.42 -0.56 -16.05
N GLU A 47 -6.40 -1.45 -16.03
CA GLU A 47 -7.41 -1.57 -17.07
C GLU A 47 -8.27 -0.30 -17.18
N ALA A 48 -8.70 0.25 -16.05
CA ALA A 48 -9.44 1.50 -16.00
C ALA A 48 -8.66 2.67 -16.63
N ARG A 49 -7.35 2.77 -16.35
CA ARG A 49 -6.46 3.76 -17.00
C ARG A 49 -6.33 3.53 -18.49
N ARG A 50 -6.16 2.26 -18.92
CA ARG A 50 -6.07 1.90 -20.34
C ARG A 50 -7.31 2.31 -21.12
N LYS A 51 -8.50 2.11 -20.54
CA LYS A 51 -9.79 2.43 -21.18
C LYS A 51 -10.05 3.94 -21.29
N THR A 52 -9.60 4.71 -20.31
CA THR A 52 -9.91 6.14 -20.15
C THR A 52 -8.80 7.06 -20.64
N GLY A 53 -7.58 6.53 -20.83
CA GLY A 53 -6.40 7.30 -21.24
C GLY A 53 -5.75 8.12 -20.12
N VAL A 54 -6.25 8.06 -18.89
CA VAL A 54 -5.72 8.81 -17.75
C VAL A 54 -4.52 8.10 -17.15
N GLY A 55 -3.39 8.80 -17.00
CA GLY A 55 -2.12 8.19 -16.53
C GLY A 55 -2.11 7.79 -15.06
N SER A 56 -2.95 8.42 -14.23
CA SER A 56 -2.99 8.22 -12.79
C SER A 56 -4.35 7.70 -12.31
N SER A 57 -4.34 6.58 -11.58
CA SER A 57 -5.56 6.03 -10.97
C SER A 57 -6.15 6.96 -9.91
N ARG A 58 -5.32 7.77 -9.25
CA ARG A 58 -5.78 8.79 -8.29
C ARG A 58 -6.45 9.96 -8.99
N GLU A 59 -5.94 10.38 -10.13
CA GLU A 59 -6.56 11.41 -10.96
C GLU A 59 -7.89 10.92 -11.51
N LEU A 60 -7.91 9.69 -12.04
CA LEU A 60 -9.12 9.05 -12.55
C LEU A 60 -10.20 8.90 -11.46
N ALA A 61 -9.81 8.54 -10.24
CA ALA A 61 -10.71 8.47 -9.09
C ALA A 61 -11.33 9.83 -8.75
N ARG A 62 -10.56 10.92 -8.82
CA ARG A 62 -11.08 12.28 -8.60
C ARG A 62 -12.05 12.73 -9.68
N LEU A 63 -11.76 12.39 -10.94
CA LEU A 63 -12.66 12.67 -12.07
C LEU A 63 -13.96 11.88 -11.99
N LEU A 64 -13.89 10.62 -11.55
CA LEU A 64 -15.08 9.80 -11.33
C LEU A 64 -15.93 10.38 -10.20
N LYS A 65 -15.32 10.72 -9.05
CA LYS A 65 -16.05 11.29 -7.91
C LYS A 65 -16.68 12.64 -8.23
N SER A 66 -16.01 13.49 -9.02
CA SER A 66 -16.58 14.77 -9.46
C SER A 66 -17.72 14.59 -10.47
N GLN A 67 -17.72 13.50 -11.26
CA GLN A 67 -18.86 13.18 -12.12
C GLN A 67 -20.07 12.70 -11.30
N GLU A 68 -19.87 11.84 -10.32
CA GLU A 68 -20.95 11.37 -9.44
C GLU A 68 -21.56 12.51 -8.63
N ASN A 69 -20.73 13.36 -8.00
CA ASN A 69 -21.24 14.51 -7.26
C ASN A 69 -22.07 15.44 -8.15
N ARG A 70 -21.69 15.62 -9.42
CA ARG A 70 -22.49 16.40 -10.38
C ARG A 70 -23.79 15.71 -10.75
N HIS A 71 -23.81 14.38 -10.87
CA HIS A 71 -25.04 13.64 -11.08
C HIS A 71 -25.96 13.73 -9.86
N ASP A 72 -25.41 13.71 -8.64
CA ASP A 72 -26.16 13.88 -7.39
C ASP A 72 -26.71 15.31 -7.24
N GLU A 73 -25.91 16.34 -7.56
CA GLU A 73 -26.32 17.75 -7.50
C GLU A 73 -27.36 18.12 -8.58
N LEU A 74 -27.30 17.49 -9.76
CA LEU A 74 -28.33 17.61 -10.81
C LEU A 74 -29.58 16.74 -10.53
N GLY A 75 -29.55 15.92 -9.47
CA GLY A 75 -30.61 15.02 -9.03
C GLY A 75 -31.67 15.63 -8.11
N MET A 76 -31.57 16.92 -7.74
CA MET A 76 -32.61 17.66 -7.01
C MET A 76 -33.79 18.07 -7.92
N ALA A 77 -34.32 17.11 -8.68
CA ALA A 77 -35.63 17.19 -9.32
C ALA A 77 -36.10 15.79 -9.75
N SER A 78 -36.36 14.91 -8.79
CA SER A 78 -37.41 13.89 -8.97
C SER A 78 -37.99 13.51 -7.61
N ASN A 79 -39.03 14.25 -7.21
CA ASN A 79 -39.98 13.75 -6.23
C ASN A 79 -40.67 12.50 -6.80
N PRO A 80 -40.68 11.35 -6.14
CA PRO A 80 -41.81 10.45 -6.25
C PRO A 80 -42.90 10.99 -5.31
N VAL A 81 -43.87 11.71 -5.86
CA VAL A 81 -45.11 12.00 -5.15
C VAL A 81 -45.83 10.69 -4.94
N SER A 82 -46.02 10.31 -3.67
CA SER A 82 -46.93 9.24 -3.28
C SER A 82 -48.37 9.77 -3.16
N ALA A 83 -49.31 8.92 -3.61
CA ALA A 83 -50.65 8.62 -3.06
C ALA A 83 -51.81 8.71 -4.10
N PRO A 84 -52.99 8.10 -3.86
CA PRO A 84 -53.26 6.69 -3.52
C PRO A 84 -54.41 6.03 -4.35
N ASN A 85 -54.45 4.70 -4.34
CA ASN A 85 -55.54 3.71 -4.56
C ASN A 85 -56.79 4.01 -5.43
N LEU A 86 -57.07 3.11 -6.39
CA LEU A 86 -58.35 2.34 -6.49
C LEU A 86 -58.28 1.20 -7.54
N SER A 87 -58.52 -0.02 -7.07
CA SER A 87 -59.18 -1.20 -7.68
C SER A 87 -58.88 -1.67 -9.12
N GLY A 88 -58.52 -2.96 -9.26
CA GLY A 88 -59.14 -3.82 -10.27
C GLY A 88 -58.29 -4.92 -10.93
N HIS A 89 -58.42 -6.13 -10.40
CA HIS A 89 -58.42 -7.44 -11.09
C HIS A 89 -57.23 -7.89 -11.98
N GLY A 90 -56.60 -9.00 -11.59
CA GLY A 90 -55.85 -9.83 -12.54
C GLY A 90 -54.92 -10.85 -11.90
N ALA A 91 -55.45 -12.04 -11.62
CA ALA A 91 -54.76 -13.21 -11.09
C ALA A 91 -53.44 -13.60 -11.81
N SER A 92 -52.44 -14.08 -11.05
CA SER A 92 -52.05 -15.51 -11.04
C SER A 92 -50.68 -15.75 -10.37
N THR A 93 -50.68 -16.64 -9.36
CA THR A 93 -49.71 -17.72 -9.00
C THR A 93 -48.23 -17.55 -9.41
N ARG A 94 -47.18 -17.79 -8.62
CA ARG A 94 -46.86 -18.94 -7.73
C ARG A 94 -45.43 -18.67 -7.18
N ARG A 95 -45.21 -18.35 -5.90
CA ARG A 95 -44.80 -19.22 -4.77
C ARG A 95 -43.64 -20.23 -5.02
N HIS A 96 -42.53 -19.98 -4.30
CA HIS A 96 -41.50 -20.88 -3.71
C HIS A 96 -40.68 -21.82 -4.63
N GLN A 97 -39.35 -21.90 -4.40
CA GLN A 97 -38.78 -23.00 -3.59
C GLN A 97 -37.28 -22.82 -3.25
N GLU A 98 -36.97 -22.88 -1.96
CA GLU A 98 -35.70 -23.37 -1.44
C GLU A 98 -35.58 -24.87 -1.68
N VAL A 99 -34.38 -25.39 -1.93
CA VAL A 99 -34.08 -26.82 -1.73
C VAL A 99 -32.68 -26.97 -1.14
N ARG A 100 -32.64 -27.27 0.16
CA ARG A 100 -31.61 -28.10 0.81
C ARG A 100 -32.04 -29.57 0.73
N PHE A 101 -31.16 -30.47 1.18
CA PHE A 101 -31.21 -31.95 1.23
C PHE A 101 -30.51 -32.64 0.04
N GLY A 102 -29.65 -33.65 0.22
CA GLY A 102 -29.35 -34.44 1.40
C GLY A 102 -28.12 -35.35 1.23
N MET A 103 -27.74 -35.95 2.35
CA MET A 103 -26.61 -36.86 2.56
C MET A 103 -27.05 -38.32 2.34
N VAL A 104 -26.05 -39.18 2.06
CA VAL A 104 -25.95 -40.64 2.29
C VAL A 104 -26.15 -41.57 1.08
N GLY A 105 -25.07 -42.30 0.75
CA GLY A 105 -25.03 -43.52 -0.06
C GLY A 105 -23.65 -44.18 0.06
N LEU A 106 -23.61 -45.35 0.69
CA LEU A 106 -22.48 -46.08 1.28
C LEU A 106 -21.81 -47.07 0.29
N PHE A 107 -20.47 -47.13 0.31
CA PHE A 107 -19.52 -48.24 0.04
C PHE A 107 -19.56 -49.06 -1.27
N ILE A 108 -18.41 -49.09 -1.97
CA ILE A 108 -17.70 -50.33 -2.33
C ILE A 108 -16.19 -50.15 -2.09
N ILE A 109 -15.62 -51.09 -1.33
CA ILE A 109 -14.20 -51.31 -1.11
C ILE A 109 -13.60 -52.00 -2.33
N VAL A 110 -12.54 -51.45 -2.92
CA VAL A 110 -11.54 -52.24 -3.65
C VAL A 110 -10.16 -51.75 -3.22
N MET A 111 -9.46 -52.63 -2.49
CA MET A 111 -8.01 -52.56 -2.33
C MET A 111 -7.36 -52.69 -3.71
N GLY A 112 -6.64 -51.65 -4.11
CA GLY A 112 -5.68 -51.69 -5.20
C GLY A 112 -4.45 -50.93 -4.74
N ALA A 113 -3.45 -51.65 -4.24
CA ALA A 113 -2.12 -51.10 -4.03
C ALA A 113 -1.53 -50.75 -5.40
N SER A 114 -1.65 -49.50 -5.80
CA SER A 114 -0.90 -48.93 -6.92
C SER A 114 -0.07 -47.80 -6.34
N ALA A 115 1.23 -48.04 -6.25
CA ALA A 115 2.21 -46.99 -6.08
C ALA A 115 2.09 -46.05 -7.28
N LEU A 116 1.26 -45.00 -7.15
CA LEU A 116 1.34 -43.86 -8.04
C LEU A 116 2.63 -43.15 -7.69
N ILE A 117 3.67 -43.48 -8.46
CA ILE A 117 4.82 -42.61 -8.65
C ILE A 117 4.21 -41.29 -9.11
N SER A 118 4.16 -40.30 -8.23
CA SER A 118 3.93 -38.93 -8.62
C SER A 118 5.09 -38.54 -9.53
N ASP A 119 4.89 -38.67 -10.84
CA ASP A 119 5.64 -37.90 -11.82
C ASP A 119 5.29 -36.44 -11.54
N VAL A 120 6.10 -35.81 -10.67
CA VAL A 120 6.17 -34.35 -10.60
C VAL A 120 6.72 -33.94 -11.96
N PRO A 121 5.92 -33.28 -12.82
CA PRO A 121 6.44 -32.82 -14.10
C PRO A 121 7.65 -31.92 -13.83
N PRO A 122 8.73 -32.02 -14.63
CA PRO A 122 9.85 -31.10 -14.49
C PRO A 122 9.28 -29.69 -14.49
N SER A 123 9.56 -28.95 -13.41
CA SER A 123 9.17 -27.56 -13.26
C SER A 123 9.39 -26.85 -14.59
N ALA A 124 8.32 -26.26 -15.14
CA ALA A 124 8.40 -25.51 -16.39
C ALA A 124 9.64 -24.60 -16.36
N PRO A 125 10.32 -24.40 -17.51
CA PRO A 125 11.44 -23.46 -17.58
C PRO A 125 11.01 -22.18 -16.89
N LYS A 126 11.79 -21.71 -15.91
CA LYS A 126 11.54 -20.41 -15.30
C LYS A 126 11.43 -19.44 -16.47
N ASP A 127 10.25 -18.88 -16.70
CA ASP A 127 10.08 -17.78 -17.65
C ASP A 127 10.94 -16.64 -17.11
N ILE A 128 12.17 -16.57 -17.62
CA ILE A 128 13.10 -15.48 -17.35
C ILE A 128 12.55 -14.31 -18.14
N ASP A 129 12.08 -13.29 -17.44
CA ASP A 129 11.63 -12.05 -18.08
C ASP A 129 12.82 -11.50 -18.88
N PRO A 130 12.71 -11.26 -20.19
CA PRO A 130 13.85 -10.86 -21.01
C PRO A 130 14.39 -9.45 -20.68
N LEU A 131 13.63 -8.63 -19.96
CA LEU A 131 14.04 -7.31 -19.49
C LEU A 131 14.64 -7.37 -18.08
N ILE A 132 14.01 -8.12 -17.17
CA ILE A 132 14.37 -8.14 -15.73
C ILE A 132 15.34 -9.30 -15.42
N GLY A 133 15.30 -10.37 -16.20
CA GLY A 133 16.06 -11.58 -15.98
C GLY A 133 15.47 -12.41 -14.85
N GLU A 134 16.31 -12.75 -13.87
CA GLU A 134 15.88 -13.47 -12.68
C GLU A 134 14.93 -12.63 -11.82
N ALA A 135 14.11 -13.30 -11.01
CA ALA A 135 13.24 -12.62 -10.08
C ALA A 135 14.04 -11.68 -9.16
N LEU A 136 13.60 -10.42 -9.05
CA LEU A 136 14.25 -9.42 -8.20
C LEU A 136 14.36 -9.95 -6.76
N PRO A 137 15.48 -9.67 -6.07
CA PRO A 137 15.64 -10.06 -4.68
C PRO A 137 14.50 -9.45 -3.85
N LYS A 138 13.93 -10.25 -2.95
CA LYS A 138 12.92 -9.76 -2.01
C LYS A 138 13.57 -8.76 -1.07
N PHE A 139 13.15 -7.51 -1.15
CA PHE A 139 13.52 -6.48 -0.17
C PHE A 139 12.81 -6.74 1.16
N VAL A 140 13.47 -6.39 2.26
CA VAL A 140 12.85 -6.48 3.59
C VAL A 140 11.87 -5.32 3.76
N ASP A 141 10.62 -5.63 4.06
CA ASP A 141 9.58 -4.62 4.27
C ASP A 141 9.87 -3.81 5.55
N PRO A 142 9.92 -2.46 5.49
CA PRO A 142 10.09 -1.61 6.67
C PRO A 142 9.09 -1.92 7.80
N SER A 143 7.87 -2.34 7.49
CA SER A 143 6.85 -2.70 8.49
C SER A 143 7.24 -3.95 9.29
N ASP A 144 7.90 -4.92 8.65
CA ASP A 144 8.38 -6.12 9.32
C ASP A 144 9.55 -5.77 10.26
N LEU A 145 10.45 -4.90 9.82
CA LEU A 145 11.57 -4.40 10.64
C LEU A 145 11.09 -3.54 11.81
N HIS A 146 10.07 -2.71 11.60
CA HIS A 146 9.41 -1.93 12.65
C HIS A 146 8.83 -2.82 13.75
N THR A 147 8.15 -3.90 13.35
CA THR A 147 7.61 -4.89 14.28
C THR A 147 8.74 -5.60 15.01
N LYS A 148 9.79 -6.01 14.28
CA LYS A 148 10.96 -6.71 14.82
C LYS A 148 11.66 -5.90 15.90
N VAL A 149 12.06 -4.65 15.64
CA VAL A 149 12.82 -3.83 16.61
C VAL A 149 12.04 -3.59 17.92
N ARG A 150 10.70 -3.53 17.86
CA ARG A 150 9.87 -3.39 19.05
C ARG A 150 9.62 -4.68 19.82
N SER A 151 9.75 -5.82 19.14
CA SER A 151 9.53 -7.15 19.73
C SER A 151 10.80 -7.77 20.29
N GLU A 152 11.98 -7.39 19.79
CA GLU A 152 13.23 -7.96 20.25
C GLU A 152 13.60 -7.49 21.66
N LYS A 153 14.30 -8.35 22.40
CA LYS A 153 14.87 -7.96 23.69
C LYS A 153 15.93 -6.90 23.45
N ARG A 154 16.04 -5.93 24.34
CA ARG A 154 17.09 -4.90 24.28
C ARG A 154 18.39 -5.46 24.87
N ASP A 155 19.46 -5.46 24.08
CA ASP A 155 20.82 -5.67 24.56
C ASP A 155 21.34 -4.34 25.08
N THR A 156 21.26 -4.09 26.38
CA THR A 156 21.57 -2.77 26.96
C THR A 156 23.04 -2.36 26.80
N GLU A 157 23.95 -3.34 26.77
CA GLU A 157 25.39 -3.12 26.65
C GLU A 157 25.76 -2.68 25.23
N TRP A 158 25.10 -3.24 24.22
CA TRP A 158 25.27 -2.83 22.84
C TRP A 158 24.42 -1.61 22.45
N ALA A 159 23.12 -1.64 22.76
CA ALA A 159 22.15 -0.66 22.30
C ALA A 159 22.42 0.74 22.84
N THR A 160 22.72 0.88 24.14
CA THR A 160 22.85 2.20 24.78
C THR A 160 24.01 3.04 24.19
N PRO A 161 25.27 2.54 24.14
CA PRO A 161 26.35 3.32 23.53
C PRO A 161 26.14 3.53 22.02
N LEU A 162 25.54 2.55 21.33
CA LEU A 162 25.28 2.66 19.91
C LEU A 162 24.21 3.70 19.58
N GLU A 163 23.09 3.74 20.32
CA GLU A 163 22.04 4.76 20.19
C GLU A 163 22.63 6.18 20.35
N ALA A 164 23.52 6.38 21.31
CA ALA A 164 24.23 7.65 21.51
C ALA A 164 25.15 7.98 20.32
N ALA A 165 25.91 7.00 19.83
CA ALA A 165 26.82 7.17 18.70
C ALA A 165 26.09 7.47 17.38
N ILE A 166 24.93 6.84 17.15
CA ILE A 166 24.05 7.11 16.01
C ILE A 166 23.47 8.51 16.14
N ARG A 167 22.89 8.85 17.30
CA ARG A 167 22.28 10.18 17.53
C ARG A 167 23.27 11.31 17.27
N THR A 168 24.50 11.16 17.74
CA THR A 168 25.59 12.12 17.53
C THR A 168 25.94 12.32 16.05
N ARG A 169 25.85 11.27 15.21
CA ARG A 169 26.10 11.38 13.76
C ARG A 169 24.92 11.99 13.04
N VAL A 170 23.71 11.48 13.32
CA VAL A 170 22.48 11.91 12.65
C VAL A 170 22.14 13.37 12.98
N SER A 171 22.42 13.85 14.20
CA SER A 171 22.18 15.25 14.56
C SER A 171 23.08 16.25 13.85
N LYS A 172 24.12 15.81 13.11
CA LYS A 172 24.93 16.69 12.27
C LYS A 172 24.25 17.02 10.94
N ILE A 173 23.26 16.21 10.54
CA ILE A 173 22.48 16.47 9.33
C ILE A 173 21.52 17.61 9.65
N PRO A 174 21.48 18.69 8.82
CA PRO A 174 20.61 19.82 9.07
C PRO A 174 19.14 19.41 9.20
N LEU A 175 18.37 20.21 9.96
CA LEU A 175 16.95 20.02 10.26
C LEU A 175 16.62 18.83 11.18
N LEU A 176 17.52 17.91 11.48
CA LEU A 176 17.17 16.75 12.32
C LEU A 176 17.19 17.08 13.82
N GLY A 177 16.11 16.72 14.51
CA GLY A 177 16.02 16.85 15.98
C GLY A 177 15.95 18.29 16.53
N THR A 178 15.72 19.28 15.67
CA THR A 178 15.71 20.71 16.02
C THR A 178 14.53 21.43 15.37
N ASN A 179 14.15 22.62 15.84
CA ASN A 179 13.13 23.47 15.19
C ASN A 179 11.79 22.77 14.90
N GLY A 180 11.30 21.95 15.84
CA GLY A 180 10.04 21.21 15.71
C GLY A 180 10.15 19.88 14.95
N ASN A 181 11.35 19.52 14.49
CA ASN A 181 11.66 18.22 13.89
C ASN A 181 12.04 17.20 14.95
N GLU A 182 11.49 15.99 14.84
CA GLU A 182 11.74 14.90 15.78
C GLU A 182 12.92 14.03 15.31
N LEU A 183 13.70 13.52 16.26
CA LEU A 183 14.71 12.49 16.03
C LEU A 183 14.73 11.48 17.18
N ARG A 184 14.56 10.21 16.83
CA ARG A 184 14.54 9.06 17.73
C ARG A 184 15.48 7.98 17.18
N VAL A 185 16.18 7.34 18.10
CA VAL A 185 17.00 6.17 17.82
C VAL A 185 16.62 5.13 18.86
N LEU A 186 16.26 3.94 18.39
CA LEU A 186 15.88 2.80 19.21
C LEU A 186 16.61 1.57 18.69
N CYS A 187 17.41 0.93 19.54
CA CYS A 187 18.08 -0.32 19.22
C CYS A 187 17.59 -1.42 20.17
N GLY A 188 17.35 -2.62 19.63
CA GLY A 188 17.11 -3.81 20.41
C GLY A 188 18.38 -4.66 20.53
N SER A 189 18.29 -5.97 20.27
CA SER A 189 19.44 -6.89 20.32
C SER A 189 20.22 -6.97 19.01
N THR A 190 19.54 -6.77 17.88
CA THR A 190 20.11 -7.01 16.55
C THR A 190 19.80 -5.92 15.54
N LEU A 191 18.83 -5.05 15.84
CA LEU A 191 18.31 -4.07 14.90
C LEU A 191 18.21 -2.69 15.58
N CYS A 192 18.48 -1.65 14.81
CA CYS A 192 18.26 -0.26 15.19
C CYS A 192 17.26 0.39 14.23
N GLU A 193 16.33 1.14 14.78
CA GLU A 193 15.46 2.08 14.07
C GLU A 193 15.97 3.50 14.33
N ILE A 194 16.19 4.24 13.25
CA ILE A 194 16.41 5.69 13.26
C ILE A 194 15.15 6.31 12.66
N SER A 195 14.35 7.00 13.47
CA SER A 195 13.10 7.59 13.02
C SER A 195 13.02 9.07 13.37
N GLY A 196 12.36 9.84 12.52
CA GLY A 196 12.27 11.27 12.73
C GLY A 196 11.32 11.94 11.77
N SER A 197 11.23 13.26 11.89
CA SER A 197 10.42 14.07 10.99
C SER A 197 11.17 15.30 10.53
N VAL A 198 10.89 15.75 9.31
CA VAL A 198 11.38 17.01 8.77
C VAL A 198 10.18 17.82 8.27
N LEU A 199 10.08 19.07 8.71
CA LEU A 199 9.10 20.01 8.18
C LEU A 199 9.41 20.28 6.71
N ALA A 200 8.44 19.99 5.85
CA ALA A 200 8.49 20.30 4.44
C ALA A 200 8.34 21.82 4.23
N PRO A 201 9.10 22.40 3.27
CA PRO A 201 8.93 23.80 2.91
C PRO A 201 7.50 24.11 2.48
N ALA A 202 6.99 25.30 2.84
CA ALA A 202 5.67 25.74 2.42
C ALA A 202 5.60 25.92 0.89
N SER A 203 6.67 26.42 0.28
CA SER A 203 6.77 26.64 -1.16
C SER A 203 6.85 25.32 -1.93
N ALA A 204 6.07 25.19 -3.01
CA ALA A 204 6.20 24.05 -3.94
C ALA A 204 7.54 24.10 -4.69
N ALA A 205 7.97 25.28 -5.12
CA ALA A 205 9.25 25.45 -5.82
C ALA A 205 10.44 25.06 -4.93
N GLU A 206 10.39 25.35 -3.63
CA GLU A 206 11.45 24.94 -2.70
C GLU A 206 11.44 23.43 -2.41
N ARG A 207 10.26 22.79 -2.45
CA ARG A 207 10.13 21.33 -2.37
C ARG A 207 10.66 20.63 -3.62
N GLU A 208 10.58 21.27 -4.77
CA GLU A 208 11.07 20.74 -6.05
C GLU A 208 12.57 21.03 -6.27
N ASP A 209 13.10 22.09 -5.66
CA ASP A 209 14.52 22.42 -5.73
C ASP A 209 15.38 21.36 -5.04
N GLN A 210 16.11 20.56 -5.83
CA GLN A 210 17.02 19.53 -5.32
C GLN A 210 18.15 20.09 -4.44
N ASN A 211 18.43 21.38 -4.54
CA ASN A 211 19.40 22.10 -3.72
C ASN A 211 18.76 22.81 -2.52
N SER A 212 17.47 22.62 -2.25
CA SER A 212 16.89 23.12 -1.00
C SER A 212 17.49 22.38 0.19
N GLN A 213 17.53 23.03 1.35
CA GLN A 213 18.03 22.40 2.57
C GLN A 213 17.22 21.13 2.90
N PHE A 214 15.90 21.18 2.67
CA PHE A 214 15.02 20.03 2.84
C PHE A 214 15.46 18.84 1.98
N ASN A 215 15.62 19.02 0.67
CA ASN A 215 15.99 17.92 -0.23
C ASN A 215 17.41 17.41 0.03
N ARG A 216 18.35 18.28 0.41
CA ARG A 216 19.68 17.86 0.88
C ARG A 216 19.60 17.01 2.14
N THR A 217 18.84 17.42 3.15
CA THR A 217 18.62 16.62 4.37
C THR A 217 18.05 15.24 4.05
N ILE A 218 17.02 15.18 3.19
CA ILE A 218 16.41 13.90 2.78
C ILE A 218 17.41 13.03 2.01
N LYS A 219 18.26 13.63 1.16
CA LYS A 219 19.32 12.93 0.44
C LYS A 219 20.40 12.40 1.40
N ASP A 220 20.89 13.22 2.31
CA ASP A 220 21.95 12.88 3.27
C ASP A 220 21.55 11.74 4.22
N LEU A 221 20.24 11.50 4.40
CA LEU A 221 19.72 10.35 5.13
C LEU A 221 19.79 9.02 4.33
N GLN A 222 19.86 9.08 3.00
CA GLN A 222 19.73 7.92 2.11
C GLN A 222 21.06 7.48 1.49
N VAL A 223 21.95 8.43 1.22
CA VAL A 223 23.23 8.18 0.52
C VAL A 223 24.40 8.62 1.40
N PRO A 224 25.65 8.27 1.06
CA PRO A 224 26.83 8.74 1.79
C PRO A 224 26.79 10.25 2.03
N PRO A 225 27.19 10.71 3.24
CA PRO A 225 28.08 10.00 4.16
C PRO A 225 27.37 9.16 5.24
N LEU A 226 26.05 9.28 5.46
CA LEU A 226 25.42 8.66 6.63
C LEU A 226 25.52 7.13 6.64
N PRO A 227 25.13 6.40 5.57
CA PRO A 227 25.25 4.94 5.55
C PRO A 227 26.68 4.46 5.80
N ASP A 228 27.70 5.15 5.27
CA ASP A 228 29.11 4.82 5.46
C ASP A 228 29.55 5.05 6.92
N ASP A 229 29.13 6.16 7.50
CA ASP A 229 29.46 6.51 8.89
C ASP A 229 28.78 5.60 9.91
N LEU A 230 27.58 5.09 9.58
CA LEU A 230 26.93 4.04 10.35
C LEU A 230 27.59 2.67 10.09
N GLY A 231 28.04 2.40 8.87
CA GLY A 231 28.88 1.24 8.54
C GLY A 231 30.12 1.12 9.42
N LYS A 232 30.80 2.24 9.68
CA LYS A 232 31.95 2.32 10.61
C LYS A 232 31.57 2.00 12.07
N LEU A 233 30.30 2.04 12.44
CA LEU A 233 29.78 1.59 13.74
C LEU A 233 29.42 0.09 13.75
N GLY A 234 29.72 -0.65 12.68
CA GLY A 234 29.32 -2.05 12.55
C GLY A 234 27.82 -2.20 12.26
N LEU A 235 27.24 -1.26 11.53
CA LEU A 235 25.83 -1.31 11.12
C LEU A 235 25.70 -1.58 9.63
N LYS A 236 24.74 -2.43 9.27
CA LYS A 236 24.37 -2.69 7.89
C LYS A 236 22.99 -2.13 7.62
N HIS A 237 22.85 -1.32 6.57
CA HIS A 237 21.54 -0.83 6.13
C HIS A 237 20.67 -2.00 5.65
N GLU A 238 19.45 -2.10 6.16
CA GLU A 238 18.47 -3.14 5.77
C GLU A 238 17.38 -2.55 4.89
N SER A 239 16.73 -1.47 5.34
CA SER A 239 15.62 -0.84 4.63
C SER A 239 15.35 0.56 5.16
N GLY A 240 14.58 1.33 4.40
CA GLY A 240 14.16 2.68 4.79
C GLY A 240 12.82 3.05 4.18
N LEU A 241 12.12 4.00 4.82
CA LEU A 241 10.86 4.54 4.36
C LEU A 241 10.83 6.04 4.59
N PHE A 242 10.39 6.78 3.58
CA PHE A 242 10.07 8.20 3.66
C PHE A 242 8.62 8.40 3.26
N THR A 243 7.84 9.08 4.09
CA THR A 243 6.40 9.27 3.87
C THR A 243 5.93 10.58 4.48
N GLY A 244 4.78 11.09 4.03
CA GLY A 244 4.10 12.16 4.76
C GLY A 244 3.57 11.67 6.12
N ALA A 245 3.53 12.56 7.10
CA ALA A 245 2.87 12.31 8.38
C ALA A 245 1.35 12.33 8.22
N LYS A 246 0.67 11.35 8.82
CA LYS A 246 -0.80 11.30 8.82
C LYS A 246 -1.37 12.56 9.51
N GLY A 247 -2.19 13.31 8.79
CA GLY A 247 -2.82 14.54 9.28
C GLY A 247 -1.88 15.74 9.41
N LYS A 248 -0.62 15.65 8.98
CA LYS A 248 0.36 16.74 9.00
C LYS A 248 1.06 16.83 7.62
N PRO A 249 0.43 17.49 6.63
CA PRO A 249 0.94 17.51 5.24
C PRO A 249 2.24 18.29 5.09
N ASP A 250 2.56 19.15 6.05
CA ASP A 250 3.79 19.92 6.19
C ASP A 250 4.93 19.09 6.80
N ARG A 251 4.73 17.79 7.06
CA ARG A 251 5.71 16.98 7.76
C ARG A 251 6.01 15.70 6.99
N SER A 252 7.27 15.55 6.63
CA SER A 252 7.82 14.29 6.15
C SER A 252 8.35 13.49 7.33
N VAL A 253 8.13 12.19 7.33
CA VAL A 253 8.59 11.23 8.33
C VAL A 253 9.52 10.25 7.64
N PHE A 254 10.60 9.90 8.32
CA PHE A 254 11.51 8.86 7.87
C PHE A 254 11.65 7.77 8.93
N LEU A 255 11.85 6.54 8.47
CA LEU A 255 12.29 5.40 9.26
C LEU A 255 13.44 4.72 8.51
N LEU A 256 14.57 4.53 9.18
CA LEU A 256 15.72 3.82 8.64
C LEU A 256 16.06 2.65 9.57
N TYR A 257 16.35 1.50 8.98
CA TYR A 257 16.62 0.28 9.72
C TYR A 257 18.03 -0.22 9.42
N TYR A 258 18.78 -0.44 10.50
CA TYR A 258 20.16 -0.90 10.44
C TYR A 258 20.35 -2.12 11.35
N SER A 259 20.84 -3.22 10.79
CA SER A 259 21.18 -4.41 11.58
C SER A 259 22.61 -4.34 12.10
N ARG A 260 22.86 -5.03 13.21
CA ARG A 260 24.21 -5.30 13.72
C ARG A 260 24.95 -6.15 12.70
N ALA A 261 26.08 -5.68 12.21
CA ALA A 261 26.98 -6.49 11.38
C ALA A 261 27.49 -7.67 12.21
N LYS A 262 27.58 -8.84 11.57
CA LYS A 262 28.14 -10.05 12.18
C LYS A 262 29.66 -9.98 12.24
#